data_AF-A0A835KDC2-F1
#
_entry.id   AF-A0A835KDC2-F1
#
_cell.length_a   1.000
_cell.length_b   1.000
_cell.length_c   1.000
_cell.angle_alpha   90.00
_cell.angle_beta   90.00
_cell.angle_gamma   90.00
#
_symmetry.space_group_name_H-M   'P 1'
#
loop_
_entity.id
_entity.type
_entity.pdbx_description
1 polymer ?
#
loop_
_entity_poly.entity_id
_entity_poly.type
_entity_poly.pdbx_seq_one_letter_code
_entity_poly.pdbx_strand_id
1 'polypeptide(L)'
;MFDCPFARSFWTTLGITPPSRAANLMEHKPPTHVPASQFGAFMLLGCWVLWKRRNAVVFRQEAQTLVEALRQAREEARLWSYRMCREEAGLGDLWCNVFSSAM
;
A
#
# COMPACT_ATOMS: atom_id res chain seq x y z
N MET A 1 10.98 -3.13 9.02
CA MET A 1 9.67 -2.65 8.53
C MET A 1 8.81 -3.81 8.08
N PHE A 2 9.36 -4.74 7.30
CA PHE A 2 8.56 -5.77 6.65
C PHE A 2 8.28 -7.03 7.47
N ASP A 3 9.13 -7.35 8.45
CA ASP A 3 8.96 -8.57 9.27
C ASP A 3 8.02 -8.41 10.47
N CYS A 4 7.48 -7.20 10.73
CA CYS A 4 6.61 -7.02 11.87
C CYS A 4 5.21 -7.60 11.61
N PRO A 5 4.50 -8.09 12.65
CA PRO A 5 3.18 -8.70 12.48
C PRO A 5 2.18 -7.80 11.75
N PHE A 6 2.19 -6.50 12.05
CA PHE A 6 1.30 -5.54 11.39
C PHE A 6 1.55 -5.43 9.89
N ALA A 7 2.82 -5.31 9.47
CA ALA A 7 3.16 -5.23 8.06
C ALA A 7 2.78 -6.51 7.31
N ARG A 8 2.99 -7.68 7.93
CA ARG A 8 2.52 -8.95 7.38
C ARG A 8 1.02 -8.94 7.15
N SER A 9 0.23 -8.60 8.18
CA SER A 9 -1.23 -8.51 8.07
C SER A 9 -1.66 -7.56 6.95
N PHE A 10 -1.05 -6.37 6.86
CA PHE A 10 -1.34 -5.39 5.82
C PHE A 10 -1.17 -5.97 4.40
N TRP A 11 -0.04 -6.59 4.11
CA TRP A 11 0.20 -7.16 2.78
C TRP A 11 -0.67 -8.39 2.51
N THR A 12 -0.84 -9.28 3.49
CA THR A 12 -1.66 -10.49 3.32
C THR A 12 -3.12 -10.16 3.05
N THR A 13 -3.65 -9.09 3.66
CA THR A 13 -5.02 -8.63 3.42
C THR A 13 -5.23 -8.09 2.00
N LEU A 14 -4.16 -7.62 1.35
CA LEU A 14 -4.15 -7.25 -0.07
C LEU A 14 -3.87 -8.45 -1.00
N GLY A 15 -3.78 -9.67 -0.47
CA GLY A 15 -3.39 -10.85 -1.24
C GLY A 15 -1.94 -10.81 -1.75
N ILE A 16 -1.08 -9.99 -1.14
CA ILE A 16 0.32 -9.82 -1.53
C ILE A 16 1.20 -10.51 -0.49
N THR A 17 2.17 -11.30 -0.95
CA THR A 17 3.17 -11.88 -0.05
C THR A 17 4.05 -10.74 0.51
N PRO A 18 4.21 -10.62 1.83
CA PRO A 18 5.02 -9.55 2.42
C PRO A 18 6.44 -9.56 1.84
N PRO A 19 6.96 -8.42 1.36
CA PRO A 19 8.34 -8.34 0.87
C PRO A 19 9.31 -8.60 2.03
N SER A 20 10.35 -9.39 1.83
CA SER A 20 11.35 -9.66 2.89
C SER A 20 12.40 -8.55 3.00
N ARG A 21 12.71 -7.89 1.88
CA ARG A 21 13.71 -6.81 1.78
C ARG A 21 13.23 -5.75 0.81
N ALA A 22 13.67 -4.50 1.03
CA ALA A 22 13.36 -3.39 0.13
C ALA A 22 13.90 -3.61 -1.29
N ALA A 23 15.05 -4.29 -1.42
CA ALA A 23 15.67 -4.60 -2.71
C ALA A 23 14.77 -5.45 -3.62
N ASN A 24 13.93 -6.31 -3.02
CA ASN A 24 13.10 -7.26 -3.75
C ASN A 24 11.71 -6.69 -4.08
N LEU A 25 11.40 -5.45 -3.66
CA LEU A 25 10.06 -4.88 -3.76
C LEU A 25 9.54 -4.86 -5.21
N MET A 26 10.42 -4.57 -6.16
CA MET A 26 10.10 -4.45 -7.58
C MET A 26 10.04 -5.81 -8.30
N GLU A 27 10.49 -6.88 -7.65
CA GLU A 27 10.46 -8.25 -8.19
C GLU A 27 9.10 -8.92 -7.97
N HIS A 28 8.24 -8.32 -7.12
CA HIS A 28 6.92 -8.85 -6.85
C HIS A 28 6.03 -8.78 -8.09
N LYS A 29 5.33 -9.89 -8.35
CA LYS A 29 4.29 -9.94 -9.36
C LYS A 29 2.95 -9.48 -8.75
N PRO A 30 2.17 -8.67 -9.48
CA PRO A 30 0.84 -8.28 -9.04
C PRO A 30 -0.08 -9.50 -8.94
N PRO A 31 -0.90 -9.63 -7.88
CA PRO A 31 -2.01 -10.59 -7.88
C PRO A 31 -3.07 -10.18 -8.91
N THR A 32 -3.93 -11.12 -9.31
CA THR A 32 -4.87 -10.95 -10.44
C THR A 32 -5.85 -9.77 -10.31
N HIS A 33 -6.19 -9.38 -9.09
CA HIS A 33 -7.12 -8.29 -8.80
C HIS A 33 -6.43 -6.92 -8.65
N VAL A 34 -5.10 -6.87 -8.67
CA VAL A 34 -4.34 -5.62 -8.60
C VAL A 34 -3.79 -5.31 -9.99
N PRO A 35 -3.97 -4.07 -10.50
CA PRO A 35 -3.44 -3.68 -11.80
C PRO A 35 -1.93 -3.88 -11.89
N ALA A 36 -1.47 -4.46 -13.00
CA ALA A 36 -0.04 -4.64 -13.26
C ALA A 36 0.67 -3.33 -13.62
N SER A 37 -0.05 -2.39 -14.25
CA SER A 37 0.53 -1.08 -14.55
C SER A 37 0.91 -0.35 -13.26
N GLN A 38 2.11 0.21 -13.26
CA GLN A 38 2.74 0.88 -12.11
C GLN A 38 2.68 0.07 -10.79
N PHE A 39 2.68 -1.27 -10.82
CA PHE A 39 2.60 -2.09 -9.60
C PHE A 39 3.74 -1.80 -8.61
N GLY A 40 4.93 -1.46 -9.08
CA GLY A 40 6.03 -1.02 -8.22
C GLY A 40 5.70 0.26 -7.43
N ALA A 41 4.99 1.21 -8.04
CA ALA A 41 4.52 2.42 -7.34
C ALA A 41 3.43 2.09 -6.32
N PHE A 42 2.54 1.14 -6.62
CA PHE A 42 1.57 0.62 -5.64
C PHE A 42 2.29 0.00 -4.42
N MET A 43 3.32 -0.81 -4.65
CA MET A 43 4.14 -1.40 -3.57
C MET A 43 4.85 -0.31 -2.75
N LEU A 44 5.39 0.72 -3.39
CA LEU A 44 6.01 1.86 -2.69
C LEU A 44 5.00 2.64 -1.83
N LEU A 45 3.76 2.79 -2.31
CA LEU A 45 2.69 3.45 -1.58
C LEU A 45 2.29 2.68 -0.31
N GLY A 46 2.18 1.34 -0.39
CA GLY A 46 1.99 0.52 0.81
C GLY A 46 3.16 0.64 1.80
N CYS A 47 4.40 0.68 1.31
CA CYS A 47 5.57 0.93 2.16
C CYS A 47 5.52 2.30 2.84
N TRP A 48 5.08 3.33 2.12
CA TRP A 48 4.91 4.69 2.64
C TRP A 48 3.91 4.73 3.80
N VAL A 49 2.77 4.04 3.66
CA VAL A 49 1.76 3.93 4.71
C VAL A 49 2.32 3.22 5.96
N LEU A 50 3.00 2.08 5.76
CA LEU A 50 3.64 1.35 6.85
C LEU A 50 4.72 2.18 7.57
N TRP A 51 5.50 2.95 6.81
CA TRP A 51 6.48 3.89 7.34
C TRP A 51 5.82 4.96 8.20
N LYS A 52 4.77 5.62 7.69
CA LYS A 52 4.03 6.65 8.42
C LYS A 52 3.45 6.12 9.72
N ARG A 53 2.79 4.96 9.68
CA ARG A 53 2.24 4.32 10.87
C ARG A 53 3.31 4.04 11.92
N ARG A 54 4.45 3.46 11.50
CA ARG A 54 5.57 3.19 12.42
C ARG A 54 6.06 4.47 13.10
N ASN A 55 6.19 5.55 12.35
CA ASN A 55 6.62 6.83 12.90
C ASN A 55 5.55 7.45 13.82
N ALA A 56 4.26 7.30 13.51
CA ALA A 56 3.19 7.73 14.40
C ALA A 56 3.27 7.04 15.77
N VAL A 57 3.53 5.73 15.79
CA VAL A 57 3.73 4.97 17.04
C VAL A 57 4.95 5.48 17.81
N VAL A 58 6.10 5.64 17.12
CA VAL A 58 7.36 6.02 17.78
C VAL A 58 7.34 7.45 18.32
N PHE A 59 6.80 8.41 17.54
CA PHE A 59 6.91 9.83 17.86
C PHE A 59 5.66 10.42 18.50
N ARG A 60 4.49 9.80 18.32
CA ARG A 60 3.20 10.30 18.83
C ARG A 60 2.45 9.31 19.71
N GLN A 61 2.97 8.09 19.91
CA GLN A 61 2.27 7.01 20.62
C GLN A 61 0.90 6.64 20.00
N GLU A 62 0.71 6.96 18.71
CA GLU A 62 -0.52 6.68 17.97
C GLU A 62 -0.41 5.35 17.24
N ALA A 63 -1.21 4.37 17.64
CA ALA A 63 -1.25 3.05 16.99
C ALA A 63 -2.51 2.89 16.13
N GLN A 64 -2.40 3.20 14.84
CA GLN A 64 -3.48 2.96 13.88
C GLN A 64 -3.78 1.46 13.78
N THR A 65 -5.07 1.14 13.67
CA THR A 65 -5.60 -0.18 13.32
C THR A 65 -5.30 -0.54 11.86
N LEU A 66 -5.55 -1.79 11.48
CA LEU A 66 -5.37 -2.24 10.10
C LEU A 66 -6.31 -1.51 9.14
N VAL A 67 -7.59 -1.36 9.51
CA VAL A 67 -8.60 -0.66 8.71
C VAL A 67 -8.23 0.81 8.50
N GLU A 68 -7.73 1.50 9.53
CA GLU A 68 -7.27 2.89 9.40
C GLU A 68 -6.05 3.01 8.47
N ALA A 69 -5.12 2.06 8.52
CA ALA A 69 -3.98 2.04 7.61
C ALA A 69 -4.41 1.80 6.15
N LEU A 70 -5.37 0.90 5.90
CA LEU A 70 -5.92 0.66 4.57
C LEU A 70 -6.71 1.87 4.04
N ARG A 71 -7.48 2.54 4.91
CA ARG A 71 -8.12 3.82 4.57
C ARG A 71 -7.10 4.89 4.19
N GLN A 72 -6.01 5.00 4.96
CA GLN A 72 -4.93 5.92 4.64
C GLN A 72 -4.24 5.56 3.32
N ALA A 73 -4.06 4.27 3.02
CA ALA A 73 -3.50 3.83 1.74
C ALA A 73 -4.40 4.21 0.56
N ARG A 74 -5.72 4.08 0.70
CA ARG A 74 -6.70 4.55 -0.29
C ARG A 74 -6.57 6.05 -0.54
N GLU A 75 -6.48 6.86 0.52
CA GLU A 75 -6.33 8.32 0.41
C GLU A 75 -5.03 8.70 -0.30
N GLU A 76 -3.92 8.04 0.05
CA GLU A 76 -2.63 8.23 -0.62
C GLU A 76 -2.70 7.80 -2.09
N ALA A 77 -3.40 6.71 -2.44
CA ALA A 77 -3.58 6.28 -3.82
C ALA A 77 -4.35 7.31 -4.66
N ARG A 78 -5.39 7.91 -4.07
CA ARG A 78 -6.13 9.01 -4.68
C ARG A 78 -5.27 10.25 -4.88
N LEU A 79 -4.40 10.59 -3.91
CA LEU A 79 -3.48 11.71 -4.06
C LEU A 79 -2.39 11.43 -5.10
N TRP A 80 -1.95 10.18 -5.18
CA TRP A 80 -0.93 9.75 -6.14
C TRP A 80 -1.44 9.81 -7.58
N SER A 81 -2.74 9.55 -7.82
CA SER A 81 -3.33 9.58 -9.17
C SER A 81 -3.17 10.94 -9.87
N TYR A 82 -3.13 12.04 -9.12
CA TYR A 82 -2.86 13.38 -9.66
C TYR A 82 -1.45 13.56 -10.23
N ARG A 83 -0.52 12.64 -9.93
CA ARG A 83 0.86 12.64 -10.45
C ARG A 83 1.04 11.71 -11.64
N MET A 84 0.04 10.90 -11.97
CA MET A 84 0.09 9.99 -13.11
C MET A 84 -0.16 10.74 -14.42
N CYS A 85 0.31 10.18 -15.55
CA CYS A 85 -0.07 10.70 -16.86
C CYS A 85 -1.58 10.51 -17.09
N ARG A 86 -2.15 11.30 -18.01
CA ARG A 86 -3.61 11.33 -18.23
C ARG A 86 -4.14 9.97 -18.69
N GLU A 87 -3.32 9.22 -19.41
CA GLU A 87 -3.62 7.88 -19.92
C GLU A 87 -3.81 6.85 -18.78
N GLU A 88 -3.19 7.09 -17.63
CA GLU A 88 -3.24 6.21 -16.45
C GLU A 88 -4.10 6.78 -15.33
N ALA A 89 -4.87 7.85 -15.58
CA ALA A 89 -5.67 8.52 -14.55
C ALA A 89 -6.67 7.58 -13.83
N GLY A 90 -7.23 6.60 -14.55
CA GLY A 90 -8.15 5.60 -13.98
C GLY A 90 -7.48 4.57 -13.07
N LEU A 91 -6.14 4.46 -13.10
CA LEU A 91 -5.38 3.52 -12.28
C LEU A 91 -5.50 3.85 -10.79
N GLY A 92 -5.59 5.14 -10.45
CA GLY A 92 -5.79 5.60 -9.07
C GLY A 92 -7.09 5.08 -8.45
N ASP A 93 -8.18 5.10 -9.22
CA ASP A 93 -9.47 4.59 -8.77
C ASP A 93 -9.44 3.07 -8.59
N LEU A 94 -8.75 2.35 -9.48
CA LEU A 94 -8.55 0.90 -9.33
C LEU A 94 -7.77 0.57 -8.05
N TRP A 95 -6.70 1.30 -7.74
CA TRP A 95 -5.97 1.13 -6.49
C TRP A 95 -6.83 1.47 -5.27
N CYS A 96 -7.63 2.54 -5.35
CA CYS A 96 -8.58 2.88 -4.30
C CYS A 96 -9.58 1.75 -4.04
N ASN A 97 -10.05 1.08 -5.10
CA ASN A 97 -10.95 -0.07 -4.98
C ASN A 97 -10.26 -1.25 -4.32
N VAL A 98 -9.01 -1.57 -4.70
CA VAL A 98 -8.21 -2.63 -4.05
C VAL A 98 -8.13 -2.39 -2.54
N PHE A 99 -7.74 -1.20 -2.10
CA PHE A 99 -7.67 -0.88 -0.66
C PHE A 99 -9.04 -0.91 0.01
N SER A 100 -10.10 -0.51 -0.70
CA SER A 100 -11.46 -0.50 -0.16
C SER A 100 -12.05 -1.90 0.03
N SER A 101 -11.77 -2.82 -0.89
CA SER A 101 -12.19 -4.22 -0.79
C SER A 101 -11.43 -4.99 0.30
N ALA A 102 -10.28 -4.47 0.74
CA ALA A 102 -9.43 -5.09 1.74
C ALA A 102 -9.71 -4.60 3.17
N MET A 103 -10.50 -3.53 3.34
CA MET A 103 -10.97 -3.01 4.64
C MET A 103 -12.09 -3.86 5.22
#